data_AF-A0AAE1S072-F1
#
_entry.id   AF-A0AAE1S072-F1
#
_cell.length_a   1.000
_cell.length_b   1.000
_cell.length_c   1.000
_cell.angle_alpha   90.00
_cell.angle_beta   90.00
_cell.angle_gamma   90.00
#
_symmetry.space_group_name_H-M   'P 1'
#
loop_
_entity.id
_entity.type
_entity.pdbx_description
1 polymer ?
#
loop_
_entity_poly.entity_id
_entity_poly.type
_entity_poly.pdbx_seq_one_letter_code
_entity_poly.pdbx_strand_id
1 'polypeptide(L)'
;MACMKLGSKTDAFQRRGQAWFCTTGLPSDIVVEVGEMTFHLHKFPLLSRSGVMEKRIAEASEGEDGCVIELTDIPGGAKTFELVAKFCYGVKLELTAANVVYLRCAAEHLDMTEEYGEGNLVSQTEVFLNQVVLRSWKDSLKALQTCDDVLPYAEELKITKRCIDSLAVKACTDPNLFGWPVMEHIGPLQSPGGSILWNGISTGARPKHSSSDWWYEDASTLSLPLYKRLISAMGSQGVKQEIVAGSLTYYAKKYLPGLNRRQTSSESSNLRIVPVSSLSEEDQKLLLEEIDHLLPIQKGLVPTKFLFGLLKTALILRASPSCISNLEKRIGMQFDQATLEDLLMPNFSYSMETLYNVECVQRILEHFLAMDQGTGGESPCSIDDDEQMMGLTPITMVAKLIDGYLAEVAPDVNLKLLKFQTLAASVPEYARPLDDGLYRAIDIYLKSHPWLGESDREQLCRLMDCQKLSLEACTHAAQNERLPLRIIVQVLFFEQLQLRTSIAGCFLVSENLDGGSRQLRSGPPNEGGGWTTAVKENQVLKVGMDSMRVRVSELEKECSNMRQEIQKLGGRSKVSTTWGNVSKKFGFKLKSQMCSAQEGSVSKINGKAIKEDKAKVKYGRKHEKNLSIDE
;
A
#
# COMPACT_ATOMS: atom_id res chain seq x y z
N MET A 1 18.11 -11.66 27.60
CA MET A 1 18.54 -10.30 27.97
C MET A 1 19.72 -10.43 28.90
N ALA A 2 20.73 -9.57 28.77
CA ALA A 2 21.88 -9.58 29.65
C ALA A 2 21.51 -9.02 31.04
N CYS A 3 22.17 -9.51 32.08
CA CYS A 3 22.02 -9.00 33.44
C CYS A 3 23.35 -8.84 34.15
N MET A 4 23.41 -7.94 35.13
CA MET A 4 24.56 -7.72 36.00
C MET A 4 24.14 -7.91 37.45
N LYS A 5 24.84 -8.77 38.18
CA LYS A 5 24.52 -9.10 39.58
C LYS A 5 25.30 -8.17 40.52
N LEU A 6 24.59 -7.56 41.44
CA LEU A 6 25.10 -6.71 42.50
C LEU A 6 24.82 -7.34 43.87
N GLY A 7 25.63 -7.01 44.88
CA GLY A 7 25.45 -7.50 46.25
C GLY A 7 25.82 -8.97 46.45
N SER A 8 25.94 -9.36 47.71
CA SER A 8 26.36 -10.72 48.10
C SER A 8 25.45 -11.35 49.15
N LYS A 9 24.68 -10.55 49.89
CA LYS A 9 23.79 -11.02 50.96
C LYS A 9 22.49 -11.61 50.40
N THR A 10 21.91 -12.55 51.13
CA THR A 10 20.59 -13.12 50.83
C THR A 10 19.49 -12.09 51.06
N ASP A 11 18.33 -12.30 50.44
CA ASP A 11 17.20 -11.38 50.61
C ASP A 11 16.67 -11.45 52.04
N ALA A 12 16.72 -10.30 52.73
CA ALA A 12 16.25 -10.10 54.09
C ALA A 12 14.96 -9.27 54.14
N PHE A 13 14.40 -8.90 52.98
CA PHE A 13 13.18 -8.09 52.90
C PHE A 13 11.94 -8.98 52.86
N GLN A 14 10.97 -8.69 53.73
CA GLN A 14 9.67 -9.36 53.78
C GLN A 14 8.55 -8.36 53.56
N ARG A 15 7.67 -8.64 52.60
CA ARG A 15 6.46 -7.83 52.37
C ARG A 15 5.29 -8.32 53.21
N ARG A 16 4.63 -7.41 53.92
CA ARG A 16 3.40 -7.65 54.67
C ARG A 16 2.39 -6.55 54.32
N GLY A 17 1.44 -6.87 53.42
CA GLY A 17 0.50 -5.87 52.91
C GLY A 17 1.20 -4.75 52.16
N GLN A 18 0.95 -3.50 52.56
CA GLN A 18 1.56 -2.28 52.04
C GLN A 18 2.84 -1.86 52.80
N ALA A 19 3.47 -2.79 53.52
CA ALA A 19 4.70 -2.54 54.27
C ALA A 19 5.80 -3.55 53.95
N TRP A 20 7.04 -3.06 53.85
CA TRP A 20 8.25 -3.86 53.75
C TRP A 20 9.02 -3.83 55.06
N PHE A 21 9.50 -4.98 55.50
CA PHE A 21 10.31 -5.12 56.71
C PHE A 21 11.64 -5.76 56.37
N CYS A 22 12.74 -5.15 56.82
CA CYS A 22 14.07 -5.76 56.72
C CYS A 22 14.37 -6.56 58.00
N THR A 23 14.44 -7.88 57.90
CA THR A 23 14.66 -8.77 59.06
C THR A 23 16.16 -9.02 59.26
N THR A 24 16.88 -8.02 59.78
CA THR A 24 18.31 -8.13 60.17
C THR A 24 18.50 -8.68 61.59
N GLY A 25 17.41 -8.90 62.33
CA GLY A 25 17.41 -9.29 63.74
C GLY A 25 17.41 -8.11 64.72
N LEU A 26 17.45 -6.86 64.21
CA LEU A 26 17.30 -5.64 64.98
C LEU A 26 15.93 -4.98 64.69
N PRO A 27 15.37 -4.20 65.64
CA PRO A 27 14.19 -3.38 65.36
C PRO A 27 14.53 -2.26 64.39
N SER A 28 13.59 -1.91 63.50
CA SER A 28 13.74 -0.79 62.57
C SER A 28 13.82 0.53 63.33
N ASP A 29 14.79 1.37 62.99
CA ASP A 29 15.01 2.70 63.60
C ASP A 29 14.59 3.85 62.66
N ILE A 30 14.06 3.51 61.48
CA ILE A 30 13.52 4.45 60.48
C ILE A 30 12.38 3.82 59.69
N VAL A 31 11.37 4.62 59.37
CA VAL A 31 10.30 4.29 58.42
C VAL A 31 10.40 5.24 57.23
N VAL A 32 10.47 4.69 56.02
CA VAL A 32 10.46 5.47 54.78
C VAL A 32 9.14 5.23 54.04
N GLU A 33 8.43 6.29 53.71
CA GLU A 33 7.15 6.24 53.00
C GLU A 33 7.35 6.65 51.54
N VAL A 34 6.91 5.80 50.61
CA VAL A 34 7.00 6.04 49.15
C VAL A 34 5.65 5.73 48.52
N GLY A 35 4.85 6.78 48.29
CA GLY A 35 3.47 6.62 47.86
C GLY A 35 2.66 5.81 48.88
N GLU A 36 1.98 4.75 48.44
CA GLU A 36 1.18 3.89 49.33
C GLU A 36 1.98 2.81 50.08
N MET A 37 3.32 2.79 49.95
CA MET A 37 4.16 1.73 50.50
C MET A 37 5.05 2.28 51.61
N THR A 38 5.11 1.57 52.74
CA THR A 38 6.00 1.90 53.86
C THR A 38 7.16 0.92 53.94
N PHE A 39 8.33 1.40 54.31
CA PHE A 39 9.55 0.61 54.42
C PHE A 39 10.15 0.77 55.81
N HIS A 40 10.08 -0.28 56.62
CA HIS A 40 10.70 -0.36 57.94
C HIS A 40 12.16 -0.80 57.79
N LEU A 41 13.07 0.16 57.93
CA LEU A 41 14.48 0.05 57.59
C LEU A 41 15.38 0.42 58.77
N HIS A 42 16.68 0.53 58.49
CA HIS A 42 17.73 0.89 59.41
C HIS A 42 18.47 2.11 58.84
N LYS A 43 18.80 3.10 59.68
CA LYS A 43 19.42 4.36 59.26
C LYS A 43 20.77 4.12 58.57
N PHE A 44 21.65 3.34 59.20
CA PHE A 44 23.03 3.18 58.76
C PHE A 44 23.20 2.71 57.29
N PRO A 45 22.51 1.63 56.82
CA PRO A 45 22.59 1.24 55.41
C PRO A 45 22.22 2.37 54.42
N LEU A 46 21.23 3.20 54.76
CA LEU A 46 20.76 4.28 53.89
C LEU A 46 21.73 5.47 53.91
N LEU A 47 22.15 5.89 55.11
CA LEU A 47 23.15 6.95 55.31
C LEU A 47 24.45 6.65 54.57
N SER A 48 24.89 5.39 54.61
CA SER A 48 26.14 4.96 53.99
C SER A 48 26.13 4.96 52.46
N ARG A 49 25.01 5.28 51.80
CA ARG A 49 24.84 5.15 50.35
C ARG A 49 24.08 6.29 49.67
N SER A 50 23.38 7.16 50.40
CA SER A 50 22.54 8.22 49.82
C SER A 50 22.68 9.53 50.58
N GLY A 51 23.11 10.58 49.86
CA GLY A 51 23.20 11.94 50.41
C GLY A 51 21.84 12.54 50.77
N VAL A 52 20.80 12.23 49.98
CA VAL A 52 19.43 12.67 50.30
C VAL A 52 18.95 12.04 51.59
N MET A 53 19.18 10.73 51.79
CA MET A 53 18.80 10.08 53.04
C MET A 53 19.60 10.63 54.23
N GLU A 54 20.89 10.92 54.05
CA GLU A 54 21.71 11.59 55.08
C GLU A 54 21.10 12.92 55.51
N LYS A 55 20.80 13.79 54.56
CA LYS A 55 20.20 15.09 54.82
C LYS A 55 18.83 14.98 55.50
N ARG A 56 17.93 14.14 54.95
CA ARG A 56 16.56 13.99 55.47
C ARG A 56 16.53 13.35 56.86
N ILE A 57 17.43 12.39 57.14
CA ILE A 57 17.55 11.79 58.48
C ILE A 57 18.06 12.82 59.49
N ALA A 58 19.03 13.65 59.10
CA ALA A 58 19.55 14.72 59.96
C ALA A 58 18.45 15.73 60.31
N GLU A 59 17.64 16.15 59.33
CA GLU A 59 16.50 17.07 59.52
C GLU A 59 15.38 16.46 60.40
N ALA A 60 15.12 15.16 60.28
CA ALA A 60 14.07 14.46 61.03
C ALA A 60 14.47 14.09 62.48
N SER A 61 15.74 14.25 62.86
CA SER A 61 16.27 13.82 64.15
C SER A 61 15.93 14.75 65.32
N GLU A 62 15.19 15.84 65.09
CA GLU A 62 14.85 16.86 66.10
C GLU A 62 13.54 16.59 66.88
N GLY A 63 12.86 15.45 66.69
CA GLY A 63 11.58 15.11 67.35
C GLY A 63 11.61 13.84 68.23
N GLU A 64 10.73 13.77 69.24
CA GLU A 64 10.63 12.66 70.22
C GLU A 64 9.86 11.42 69.72
N ASP A 65 9.10 11.52 68.63
CA ASP A 65 8.44 10.39 67.96
C ASP A 65 9.29 9.91 66.77
N GLY A 66 9.43 8.60 66.59
CA GLY A 66 10.40 7.94 65.70
C GLY A 66 10.60 8.55 64.29
N CYS A 67 11.77 8.26 63.67
CA CYS A 67 12.17 8.84 62.39
C CYS A 67 11.33 8.30 61.22
N VAL A 68 10.37 9.10 60.76
CA VAL A 68 9.57 8.84 59.55
C VAL A 68 10.00 9.82 58.44
N ILE A 69 10.33 9.29 57.27
CA ILE A 69 10.76 10.08 56.11
C ILE A 69 9.82 9.80 54.95
N GLU A 70 9.17 10.86 54.47
CA GLU A 70 8.37 10.81 53.25
C GLU A 70 9.23 11.16 52.04
N LEU A 71 9.31 10.24 51.08
CA LEU A 71 9.95 10.45 49.78
C LEU A 71 8.87 10.57 48.70
N THR A 72 8.54 11.81 48.36
CA THR A 72 7.65 12.12 47.25
C THR A 72 8.40 11.98 45.92
N ASP A 73 7.69 11.57 44.86
CA ASP A 73 8.17 11.60 43.46
C ASP A 73 9.41 10.76 43.11
N ILE A 74 9.68 9.68 43.85
CA ILE A 74 10.75 8.73 43.49
C ILE A 74 10.53 8.18 42.07
N PRO A 75 11.52 8.33 41.15
CA PRO A 75 11.44 7.76 39.81
C PRO A 75 11.17 6.25 39.85
N GLY A 76 10.10 5.80 39.17
CA GLY A 76 9.67 4.40 39.17
C GLY A 76 9.03 3.91 40.49
N GLY A 77 8.76 4.80 41.42
CA GLY A 77 7.97 4.59 42.63
C GLY A 77 8.52 3.54 43.61
N ALA A 78 7.63 3.04 44.47
CA ALA A 78 7.98 2.12 45.56
C ALA A 78 8.70 0.85 45.11
N LYS A 79 8.35 0.32 43.92
CA LYS A 79 9.02 -0.88 43.36
C LYS A 79 10.50 -0.61 43.06
N THR A 80 10.82 0.60 42.59
CA THR A 80 12.20 0.99 42.33
C THR A 80 12.94 1.26 43.64
N PHE A 81 12.27 1.91 44.60
CA PHE A 81 12.83 2.12 45.94
C PHE A 81 13.13 0.80 46.67
N GLU A 82 12.34 -0.25 46.49
CA GLU A 82 12.65 -1.59 47.02
C GLU A 82 14.03 -2.07 46.56
N LEU A 83 14.33 -1.91 45.27
CA LEU A 83 15.62 -2.31 44.70
C LEU A 83 16.76 -1.42 45.21
N VAL A 84 16.51 -0.12 45.36
CA VAL A 84 17.46 0.83 45.98
C VAL A 84 17.76 0.43 47.43
N ALA A 85 16.73 0.14 48.23
CA ALA A 85 16.89 -0.30 49.61
C ALA A 85 17.68 -1.61 49.67
N LYS A 86 17.37 -2.60 48.81
CA LYS A 86 18.14 -3.84 48.70
C LYS A 86 19.62 -3.58 48.39
N PHE A 87 19.90 -2.65 47.48
CA PHE A 87 21.27 -2.22 47.17
C PHE A 87 21.97 -1.64 48.40
N CYS A 88 21.33 -0.73 49.14
CA CYS A 88 21.90 -0.13 50.36
C CYS A 88 22.29 -1.17 51.42
N TYR A 89 21.54 -2.27 51.50
CA TYR A 89 21.83 -3.36 52.44
C TYR A 89 22.88 -4.36 51.92
N GLY A 90 23.31 -4.25 50.66
CA GLY A 90 24.19 -5.21 50.00
C GLY A 90 23.50 -6.54 49.67
N VAL A 91 22.17 -6.53 49.58
CA VAL A 91 21.35 -7.69 49.15
C VAL A 91 21.56 -7.93 47.66
N LYS A 92 21.54 -9.21 47.26
CA LYS A 92 21.64 -9.60 45.86
C LYS A 92 20.54 -8.93 45.02
N LEU A 93 20.96 -8.20 43.99
CA LEU A 93 20.11 -7.47 43.05
C LEU A 93 20.60 -7.75 41.62
N GLU A 94 19.69 -7.89 40.67
CA GLU A 94 20.04 -8.02 39.25
C GLU A 94 19.65 -6.75 38.48
N LEU A 95 20.64 -6.11 37.85
CA LEU A 95 20.38 -5.07 36.85
C LEU A 95 20.03 -5.71 35.52
N THR A 96 18.98 -5.19 34.88
CA THR A 96 18.47 -5.64 33.58
C THR A 96 18.02 -4.42 32.77
N ALA A 97 17.83 -4.59 31.45
CA ALA A 97 17.30 -3.53 30.60
C ALA A 97 15.91 -3.03 31.02
N ALA A 98 15.16 -3.84 31.79
CA ALA A 98 13.81 -3.52 32.25
C ALA A 98 13.78 -2.71 33.57
N ASN A 99 14.88 -2.66 34.33
CA ASN A 99 14.91 -1.94 35.61
C ASN A 99 15.99 -0.85 35.70
N VAL A 100 17.03 -0.91 34.86
CA VAL A 100 18.19 -0.01 34.98
C VAL A 100 17.84 1.46 34.81
N VAL A 101 16.88 1.80 33.96
CA VAL A 101 16.48 3.21 33.73
C VAL A 101 15.86 3.78 35.00
N TYR A 102 14.91 3.07 35.62
CA TYR A 102 14.33 3.51 36.89
C TYR A 102 15.41 3.62 37.98
N LEU A 103 16.29 2.61 38.10
CA LEU A 103 17.37 2.61 39.09
C LEU A 103 18.34 3.77 38.88
N ARG A 104 18.73 4.06 37.62
CA ARG A 104 19.63 5.18 37.29
C ARG A 104 18.99 6.52 37.64
N CYS A 105 17.71 6.72 37.33
CA CYS A 105 16.97 7.93 37.68
C CYS A 105 16.78 8.07 39.20
N ALA A 106 16.38 7.00 39.89
CA ALA A 106 16.19 7.02 41.34
C ALA A 106 17.52 7.22 42.09
N ALA A 107 18.61 6.62 41.61
CA ALA A 107 19.94 6.79 42.19
C ALA A 107 20.44 8.24 42.05
N GLU A 108 20.16 8.91 40.92
CA GLU A 108 20.44 10.35 40.77
C GLU A 108 19.60 11.15 41.78
N HIS A 109 18.29 10.89 41.82
CA HIS A 109 17.36 11.61 42.68
C HIS A 109 17.73 11.49 44.17
N LEU A 110 18.30 10.35 44.58
CA LEU A 110 18.71 10.06 45.95
C LEU A 110 20.17 10.41 46.25
N ASP A 111 20.89 11.03 45.30
CA ASP A 111 22.30 11.39 45.41
C ASP A 111 23.18 10.19 45.84
N MET A 112 23.02 9.07 45.13
CA MET A 112 23.74 7.82 45.39
C MET A 112 25.05 7.75 44.59
N THR A 113 25.93 8.72 44.84
CA THR A 113 27.20 8.93 44.15
C THR A 113 28.37 8.23 44.87
N GLU A 114 29.55 8.21 44.25
CA GLU A 114 30.77 7.63 44.84
C GLU A 114 31.23 8.36 46.11
N GLU A 115 30.76 9.59 46.36
CA GLU A 115 31.02 10.32 47.61
C GLU A 115 30.43 9.59 48.82
N TYR A 116 29.32 8.88 48.61
CA TYR A 116 28.64 8.05 49.59
C TYR A 116 29.03 6.57 49.47
N GLY A 117 30.25 6.27 49.02
CA GLY A 117 30.83 4.94 49.07
C GLY A 117 31.10 4.31 47.71
N GLU A 118 32.20 3.54 47.65
CA GLU A 118 32.70 2.97 46.39
C GLU A 118 31.68 2.05 45.69
N GLY A 119 31.63 2.19 44.36
CA GLY A 119 30.77 1.40 43.48
C GLY A 119 29.30 1.65 43.75
N ASN A 120 28.92 2.90 43.98
CA ASN A 120 27.54 3.28 44.31
C ASN A 120 26.60 3.13 43.11
N LEU A 121 25.30 3.23 43.35
CA LEU A 121 24.28 2.83 42.40
C LEU A 121 24.30 3.66 41.10
N VAL A 122 24.63 4.96 41.16
CA VAL A 122 24.81 5.80 39.96
C VAL A 122 25.90 5.21 39.05
N SER A 123 27.08 4.92 39.61
CA SER A 123 28.21 4.37 38.85
C SER A 123 27.90 2.98 38.29
N GLN A 124 27.32 2.09 39.09
CA GLN A 124 26.97 0.73 38.66
C GLN A 124 25.95 0.74 37.51
N THR A 125 24.89 1.55 37.63
CA THR A 125 23.87 1.65 36.59
C THR A 125 24.41 2.30 35.32
N GLU A 126 25.28 3.30 35.44
CA GLU A 126 25.94 3.97 34.31
C GLU A 126 26.89 3.02 33.55
N VAL A 127 27.67 2.21 34.27
CA VAL A 127 28.52 1.17 33.68
C VAL A 127 27.68 0.14 32.93
N PHE A 128 26.60 -0.36 33.53
CA PHE A 128 25.72 -1.34 32.90
C PHE A 128 25.03 -0.77 31.65
N LEU A 129 24.55 0.47 31.70
CA LEU A 129 23.98 1.16 30.53
C LEU A 129 24.98 1.22 29.37
N ASN A 130 26.21 1.68 29.62
CA ASN A 130 27.22 1.88 28.58
C ASN A 130 27.81 0.59 28.01
N GLN A 131 28.09 -0.37 28.88
CA GLN A 131 28.86 -1.57 28.51
C GLN A 131 27.96 -2.71 28.06
N VAL A 132 26.70 -2.75 28.49
CA VAL A 132 25.78 -3.86 28.21
C VAL A 132 24.58 -3.37 27.39
N VAL A 133 23.77 -2.47 27.94
CA VAL A 133 22.48 -2.10 27.35
C VAL A 133 22.66 -1.44 25.98
N LEU A 134 23.49 -0.39 25.91
CA LEU A 134 23.76 0.35 24.67
C LEU A 134 24.56 -0.44 23.64
N ARG A 135 25.02 -1.66 23.96
CA ARG A 135 25.70 -2.56 23.02
C ARG A 135 24.76 -3.56 22.37
N SER A 136 23.56 -3.75 22.91
CA SER A 136 22.57 -4.71 22.45
C SER A 136 21.32 -4.01 21.92
N TRP A 137 20.86 -4.37 20.72
CA TRP A 137 19.61 -3.86 20.14
C TRP A 137 18.41 -4.12 21.06
N LYS A 138 18.24 -5.39 21.46
CA LYS A 138 17.11 -5.82 22.31
C LYS A 138 17.11 -5.10 23.65
N ASP A 139 18.27 -4.98 24.29
CA ASP A 139 18.37 -4.32 25.59
C ASP A 139 18.23 -2.79 25.46
N SER A 140 18.79 -2.16 24.42
CA SER A 140 18.60 -0.72 24.13
C SER A 140 17.13 -0.38 23.87
N LEU A 141 16.42 -1.22 23.10
CA LEU A 141 15.00 -1.06 22.82
C LEU A 141 14.18 -1.21 24.12
N LYS A 142 14.50 -2.22 24.93
CA LYS A 142 13.78 -2.42 26.19
C LYS A 142 14.01 -1.27 27.17
N ALA A 143 15.23 -0.76 27.27
CA ALA A 143 15.54 0.40 28.08
C ALA A 143 14.81 1.66 27.57
N LEU A 144 14.76 1.86 26.24
CA LEU A 144 14.00 2.97 25.64
C LEU A 144 12.50 2.90 25.99
N GLN A 145 11.89 1.71 25.95
CA GLN A 145 10.49 1.54 26.39
C GLN A 145 10.29 1.94 27.86
N THR A 146 11.23 1.60 28.74
CA THR A 146 11.13 1.99 30.17
C THR A 146 11.30 3.49 30.41
N CYS A 147 11.85 4.24 29.44
CA CYS A 147 11.93 5.69 29.54
C CYS A 147 10.56 6.35 29.52
N ASP A 148 9.52 5.77 28.91
CA ASP A 148 8.17 6.36 28.86
C ASP A 148 7.60 6.60 30.26
N ASP A 149 7.86 5.68 31.20
CA ASP A 149 7.32 5.75 32.56
C ASP A 149 8.03 6.80 33.46
N VAL A 150 9.24 7.21 33.09
CA VAL A 150 10.08 8.17 33.85
C VAL A 150 10.69 9.24 32.94
N LEU A 151 9.95 9.64 31.91
CA LEU A 151 10.47 10.44 30.80
C LEU A 151 11.18 11.74 31.22
N PRO A 152 10.65 12.55 32.18
CA PRO A 152 11.32 13.79 32.60
C PRO A 152 12.75 13.54 33.12
N TYR A 153 12.90 12.56 34.00
CA TYR A 153 14.20 12.17 34.58
C TYR A 153 15.12 11.53 33.52
N ALA A 154 14.57 10.68 32.66
CA ALA A 154 15.33 10.02 31.61
C ALA A 154 15.87 11.00 30.55
N GLU A 155 15.14 12.09 30.24
CA GLU A 155 15.61 13.17 29.37
C GLU A 155 16.73 13.98 30.01
N GLU A 156 16.58 14.36 31.28
CA GLU A 156 17.60 15.12 32.02
C GLU A 156 18.93 14.37 32.04
N LEU A 157 18.87 13.06 32.31
CA LEU A 157 20.03 12.16 32.30
C LEU A 157 20.46 11.72 30.89
N LYS A 158 19.77 12.19 29.85
CA LYS A 158 20.02 11.89 28.42
C LYS A 158 19.99 10.40 28.08
N ILE A 159 19.31 9.58 28.89
CA ILE A 159 19.19 8.13 28.68
C ILE A 159 18.40 7.85 27.41
N THR A 160 17.25 8.53 27.25
CA THR A 160 16.38 8.37 26.08
C THR A 160 17.15 8.62 24.78
N LYS A 161 17.88 9.74 24.71
CA LYS A 161 18.70 10.10 23.56
C LYS A 161 19.78 9.05 23.27
N ARG A 162 20.51 8.60 24.30
CA ARG A 162 21.56 7.58 24.15
C ARG A 162 21.02 6.25 23.64
N CYS A 163 19.84 5.82 24.11
CA CYS A 163 19.18 4.63 23.61
C CYS A 163 18.76 4.79 22.14
N ILE A 164 18.18 5.93 21.76
CA ILE A 164 17.81 6.23 20.38
C ILE A 164 19.03 6.25 19.46
N ASP A 165 20.10 6.95 19.84
CA ASP A 165 21.35 7.04 19.07
C ASP A 165 21.97 5.64 18.91
N SER A 166 21.97 4.84 19.98
CA SER A 166 22.42 3.44 19.96
C SER A 166 21.64 2.56 18.97
N LEU A 167 20.32 2.70 18.94
CA LEU A 167 19.45 1.96 18.02
C LEU A 167 19.63 2.44 16.58
N ALA A 168 19.70 3.76 16.36
CA ALA A 168 19.89 4.33 15.02
C ALA A 168 21.21 3.87 14.38
N VAL A 169 22.32 3.90 15.13
CA VAL A 169 23.62 3.38 14.67
C VAL A 169 23.55 1.89 14.30
N LYS A 170 22.86 1.09 15.11
CA LYS A 170 22.70 -0.35 14.85
C LYS A 170 21.83 -0.62 13.61
N ALA A 171 20.77 0.16 13.40
CA ALA A 171 19.93 0.04 12.21
C ALA A 171 20.67 0.45 10.92
N CYS A 172 21.67 1.31 11.00
CA CYS A 172 22.54 1.67 9.88
C CYS A 172 23.59 0.62 9.54
N THR A 173 23.86 -0.33 10.46
CA THR A 173 24.92 -1.32 10.30
C THR A 173 24.33 -2.60 9.68
N ASP A 174 24.97 -3.16 8.64
CA ASP A 174 24.52 -4.42 8.04
C ASP A 174 24.48 -5.54 9.11
N PRO A 175 23.31 -6.16 9.36
CA PRO A 175 23.17 -7.24 10.33
C PRO A 175 24.15 -8.40 10.11
N ASN A 176 24.58 -8.61 8.85
CA ASN A 176 25.48 -9.68 8.45
C ASN A 176 26.95 -9.41 8.82
N LEU A 177 27.33 -8.17 9.13
CA LEU A 177 28.73 -7.82 9.45
C LEU A 177 29.12 -8.11 10.90
N PHE A 178 28.16 -8.33 11.80
CA PHE A 178 28.45 -8.43 13.23
C PHE A 178 27.98 -9.72 13.93
N GLY A 179 27.62 -10.77 13.18
CA GLY A 179 27.31 -12.08 13.78
C GLY A 179 26.22 -12.02 14.86
N TRP A 180 25.27 -11.10 14.73
CA TRP A 180 24.17 -10.97 15.68
C TRP A 180 23.34 -12.24 15.63
N PRO A 181 22.98 -12.85 16.77
CA PRO A 181 22.06 -13.98 16.78
C PRO A 181 20.69 -13.45 16.36
N VAL A 182 20.42 -13.50 15.06
CA VAL A 182 19.08 -13.41 14.49
C VAL A 182 18.35 -14.64 14.99
N MET A 183 17.71 -14.53 16.15
CA MET A 183 16.97 -15.63 16.74
C MET A 183 15.52 -15.57 16.23
N GLU A 184 15.16 -16.66 15.54
CA GLU A 184 13.84 -17.30 15.51
C GLU A 184 12.69 -16.66 14.71
N HIS A 185 12.81 -16.57 13.37
CA HIS A 185 11.63 -16.72 12.50
C HIS A 185 11.88 -17.52 11.20
N ILE A 186 13.04 -18.17 11.08
CA ILE A 186 13.30 -19.11 9.99
C ILE A 186 12.86 -20.49 10.49
N GLY A 187 11.85 -21.09 9.82
CA GLY A 187 11.43 -22.47 10.04
C GLY A 187 12.61 -23.45 9.99
N PRO A 188 12.41 -24.72 10.40
CA PRO A 188 13.51 -25.65 10.60
C PRO A 188 14.40 -25.72 9.35
N LEU A 189 15.67 -25.35 9.52
CA LEU A 189 16.72 -25.54 8.52
C LEU A 189 16.83 -27.04 8.21
N GLN A 190 16.08 -27.52 7.22
CA GLN A 190 16.41 -28.77 6.54
C GLN A 190 17.46 -28.45 5.48
N SER A 191 18.72 -28.74 5.80
CA SER A 191 19.68 -29.07 4.74
C SER A 191 19.34 -30.48 4.23
N PRO A 192 19.40 -30.75 2.91
CA PRO A 192 19.36 -32.11 2.42
C PRO A 192 20.69 -32.78 2.75
N GLY A 193 20.75 -33.42 3.93
CA GLY A 193 21.83 -34.30 4.35
C GLY A 193 23.06 -33.61 4.93
N GLY A 194 23.19 -33.58 6.26
CA GLY A 194 24.47 -33.34 6.92
C GLY A 194 24.35 -32.60 8.25
N SER A 195 24.67 -33.30 9.35
CA SER A 195 24.90 -32.70 10.67
C SER A 195 26.16 -31.83 10.63
N ILE A 196 26.09 -30.56 11.06
CA ILE A 196 27.26 -29.70 11.22
C ILE A 196 27.42 -29.34 12.70
N LEU A 197 28.47 -29.94 13.27
CA LEU A 197 29.13 -29.50 14.50
C LEU A 197 29.77 -28.12 14.23
N TRP A 198 29.41 -27.12 15.03
CA TRP A 198 29.97 -25.77 14.93
C TRP A 198 31.42 -25.74 15.43
N ASN A 199 32.39 -25.77 14.51
CA ASN A 199 33.83 -25.61 14.78
C ASN A 199 34.46 -24.36 14.11
N GLY A 200 33.72 -23.24 14.06
CA GLY A 200 34.33 -21.92 13.81
C GLY A 200 34.96 -21.66 12.42
N ILE A 201 34.68 -22.47 11.39
CA ILE A 201 35.11 -22.20 10.02
C ILE A 201 33.87 -22.01 9.13
N SER A 202 33.72 -20.80 8.57
CA SER A 202 32.58 -20.41 7.73
C SER A 202 32.55 -21.19 6.42
N THR A 203 31.77 -22.26 6.35
CA THR A 203 31.52 -23.00 5.11
C THR A 203 30.48 -22.27 4.26
N GLY A 204 30.89 -21.21 3.54
CA GLY A 204 30.32 -20.71 2.26
C GLY A 204 28.81 -20.49 2.06
N ALA A 205 27.95 -20.86 3.00
CA ALA A 205 26.50 -20.70 2.93
C ALA A 205 26.20 -19.27 3.37
N ARG A 206 26.14 -18.36 2.40
CA ARG A 206 25.60 -17.02 2.63
C ARG A 206 24.20 -17.19 3.22
N PRO A 207 23.91 -16.66 4.43
CA PRO A 207 22.53 -16.48 4.86
C PRO A 207 21.81 -15.72 3.76
N LYS A 208 20.64 -16.20 3.32
CA LYS A 208 19.76 -15.42 2.45
C LYS A 208 19.62 -14.03 3.07
N HIS A 209 19.90 -12.99 2.27
CA HIS A 209 19.88 -11.58 2.64
C HIS A 209 18.91 -11.30 3.79
N SER A 210 19.44 -10.88 4.94
CA SER A 210 18.63 -10.29 6.01
C SER A 210 17.77 -9.20 5.35
N SER A 211 16.47 -9.41 5.33
CA SER A 211 15.55 -8.44 4.76
C SER A 211 15.70 -7.12 5.52
N SER A 212 15.62 -6.00 4.80
CA SER A 212 15.84 -4.66 5.37
C SER A 212 14.83 -4.28 6.47
N ASP A 213 13.83 -5.12 6.70
CA ASP A 213 12.70 -4.97 7.62
C ASP A 213 12.88 -5.71 8.97
N TRP A 214 14.05 -6.31 9.23
CA TRP A 214 14.30 -7.16 10.41
C TRP A 214 13.94 -6.52 11.76
N TRP A 215 13.91 -5.19 11.85
CA TRP A 215 13.66 -4.42 13.07
C TRP A 215 12.28 -3.77 13.14
N TYR A 216 11.43 -3.88 12.10
CA TYR A 216 10.16 -3.16 12.06
C TYR A 216 9.21 -3.57 13.18
N GLU A 217 9.14 -4.89 13.46
CA GLU A 217 8.31 -5.41 14.54
C GLU A 217 8.75 -4.86 15.90
N ASP A 218 10.06 -4.93 16.17
CA ASP A 218 10.68 -4.40 17.37
C ASP A 218 10.40 -2.91 17.55
N ALA A 219 10.68 -2.07 16.54
CA ALA A 219 10.43 -0.63 16.62
C ALA A 219 8.93 -0.30 16.77
N SER A 220 8.05 -1.14 16.21
CA SER A 220 6.59 -0.97 16.36
C SER A 220 6.06 -1.21 17.77
N THR A 221 6.90 -1.64 18.71
CA THR A 221 6.51 -1.78 20.13
C THR A 221 6.64 -0.47 20.92
N LEU A 222 7.32 0.54 20.35
CA LEU A 222 7.49 1.85 20.98
C LEU A 222 6.18 2.65 20.93
N SER A 223 6.01 3.55 21.89
CA SER A 223 4.97 4.59 21.83
C SER A 223 5.22 5.53 20.65
N LEU A 224 4.17 6.20 20.16
CA LEU A 224 4.28 7.13 19.03
C LEU A 224 5.35 8.23 19.25
N PRO A 225 5.46 8.87 20.44
CA PRO A 225 6.50 9.87 20.68
C PRO A 225 7.92 9.32 20.57
N LEU A 226 8.20 8.14 21.14
CA LEU A 226 9.52 7.51 21.06
C LEU A 226 9.82 6.99 19.65
N TYR A 227 8.82 6.39 18.99
CA TYR A 227 8.94 5.91 17.63
C TYR A 227 9.28 7.06 16.66
N LYS A 228 8.58 8.20 16.75
CA LYS A 228 8.87 9.42 15.98
C LYS A 228 10.33 9.86 16.14
N ARG A 229 10.82 9.92 17.38
CA ARG A 229 12.20 10.32 17.67
C ARG A 229 13.21 9.32 17.13
N LEU A 230 12.92 8.02 17.23
CA LEU A 230 13.75 6.97 16.67
C LEU A 230 13.87 7.09 15.14
N ILE A 231 12.74 7.22 14.45
CA ILE A 231 12.70 7.37 12.98
C ILE A 231 13.44 8.63 12.53
N SER A 232 13.28 9.75 13.26
CA SER A 232 13.98 10.99 12.96
C SER A 232 15.49 10.85 13.12
N ALA A 233 15.95 10.18 14.20
CA ALA A 233 17.37 9.90 14.42
C ALA A 233 17.94 8.97 13.35
N MET A 234 17.21 7.92 12.97
CA MET A 234 17.58 7.01 11.88
C MET A 234 17.74 7.73 10.54
N GLY A 235 16.81 8.64 10.21
CA GLY A 235 16.93 9.47 9.01
C GLY A 235 18.19 10.35 9.02
N SER A 236 18.53 10.95 10.17
CA SER A 236 19.75 11.76 10.31
C SER A 236 21.06 10.97 10.27
N GLN A 237 21.01 9.68 10.63
CA GLN A 237 22.16 8.76 10.67
C GLN A 237 22.39 8.04 9.33
N GLY A 238 21.55 8.29 8.31
CA GLY A 238 21.73 7.77 6.96
C GLY A 238 21.00 6.46 6.66
N VAL A 239 20.02 6.05 7.47
CA VAL A 239 19.11 4.95 7.08
C VAL A 239 18.39 5.36 5.79
N LYS A 240 18.39 4.47 4.79
CA LYS A 240 17.73 4.72 3.51
C LYS A 240 16.25 5.07 3.71
N GLN A 241 15.76 6.07 2.97
CA GLN A 241 14.37 6.53 3.08
C GLN A 241 13.35 5.43 2.75
N GLU A 242 13.72 4.49 1.86
CA GLU A 242 12.93 3.29 1.54
C GLU A 242 12.66 2.42 2.78
N ILE A 243 13.67 2.25 3.63
CA ILE A 243 13.59 1.45 4.85
C ILE A 243 12.76 2.20 5.90
N VAL A 244 12.98 3.51 6.03
CA VAL A 244 12.16 4.37 6.91
C VAL A 244 10.69 4.33 6.51
N ALA A 245 10.39 4.48 5.22
CA ALA A 245 9.04 4.39 4.66
C ALA A 245 8.42 3.00 4.90
N GLY A 246 9.21 1.93 4.79
CA GLY A 246 8.79 0.57 5.11
C GLY A 246 8.40 0.41 6.58
N SER A 247 9.21 0.92 7.51
CA SER A 247 8.90 0.88 8.95
C SER A 247 7.65 1.70 9.26
N LEU A 248 7.51 2.90 8.71
CA LEU A 248 6.32 3.75 8.85
C LEU A 248 5.06 3.03 8.35
N THR A 249 5.15 2.35 7.20
CA THR A 249 4.07 1.53 6.64
C THR A 249 3.69 0.40 7.59
N TYR A 250 4.68 -0.28 8.18
CA TYR A 250 4.45 -1.36 9.14
C TYR A 250 3.77 -0.84 10.41
N TYR A 251 4.28 0.26 10.98
CA TYR A 251 3.70 0.91 12.16
C TYR A 251 2.26 1.35 11.92
N ALA A 252 2.00 2.04 10.80
CA ALA A 252 0.65 2.44 10.39
C ALA A 252 -0.31 1.25 10.35
N LYS A 253 0.08 0.17 9.66
CA LYS A 253 -0.74 -1.04 9.52
C LYS A 253 -1.03 -1.72 10.85
N LYS A 254 -0.13 -1.63 11.82
CA LYS A 254 -0.32 -2.21 13.15
C LYS A 254 -1.38 -1.47 13.98
N TYR A 255 -1.42 -0.14 13.86
CA TYR A 255 -2.21 0.71 14.75
C TYR A 255 -3.43 1.38 14.11
N LEU A 256 -3.51 1.47 12.78
CA LEU A 256 -4.65 2.03 12.05
C LEU A 256 -5.54 0.92 11.46
N PRO A 257 -6.75 0.70 12.03
CA PRO A 257 -7.72 -0.24 11.46
C PRO A 257 -8.06 0.11 10.01
N GLY A 258 -8.27 -0.91 9.17
CA GLY A 258 -8.65 -0.72 7.77
C GLY A 258 -7.50 -0.80 6.76
N LEU A 259 -6.26 -0.48 7.16
CA LEU A 259 -5.09 -0.61 6.28
C LEU A 259 -4.71 -2.09 5.99
N ASN A 260 -5.18 -3.02 6.84
CA ASN A 260 -4.94 -4.47 6.69
C ASN A 260 -6.10 -5.25 6.03
N ARG A 261 -7.24 -4.61 5.70
CA ARG A 261 -8.51 -5.32 5.39
C ARG A 261 -8.56 -6.02 4.03
N ARG A 262 -7.44 -6.21 3.31
CA ARG A 262 -7.43 -6.87 1.98
C ARG A 262 -6.28 -7.86 1.74
N GLN A 263 -5.65 -8.42 2.77
CA GLN A 263 -4.83 -9.64 2.62
C GLN A 263 -5.65 -10.93 2.80
N THR A 264 -6.84 -10.98 2.21
CA THR A 264 -7.57 -12.25 2.03
C THR A 264 -7.28 -12.75 0.62
N SER A 265 -6.64 -13.93 0.52
CA SER A 265 -6.31 -14.71 -0.69
C SER A 265 -4.98 -14.44 -1.42
N SER A 266 -3.87 -14.55 -0.70
CA SER A 266 -2.68 -15.20 -1.29
C SER A 266 -1.83 -15.77 -0.17
N GLU A 267 -1.53 -17.07 -0.26
CA GLU A 267 -0.65 -17.78 0.66
C GLU A 267 0.75 -17.14 0.63
N SER A 268 1.46 -17.21 1.76
CA SER A 268 2.84 -16.77 2.02
C SER A 268 3.10 -15.31 2.49
N SER A 269 2.50 -14.93 3.62
CA SER A 269 3.18 -14.04 4.59
C SER A 269 2.61 -14.25 5.99
N ASN A 270 3.41 -14.81 6.90
CA ASN A 270 3.06 -15.18 8.28
C ASN A 270 2.87 -13.99 9.25
N LEU A 271 2.55 -12.79 8.77
CA LEU A 271 2.36 -11.62 9.63
C LEU A 271 0.92 -11.58 10.18
N ARG A 272 0.63 -12.45 11.16
CA ARG A 272 -0.55 -12.27 12.02
C ARG A 272 -0.28 -11.08 12.95
N ILE A 273 -0.53 -9.88 12.46
CA ILE A 273 -0.55 -8.68 13.29
C ILE A 273 -1.77 -8.79 14.22
N VAL A 274 -1.52 -9.10 15.50
CA VAL A 274 -2.57 -9.10 16.53
C VAL A 274 -3.03 -7.65 16.72
N PRO A 275 -4.33 -7.35 16.60
CA PRO A 275 -4.83 -5.99 16.84
C PRO A 275 -4.55 -5.61 18.30
N VAL A 276 -3.74 -4.58 18.49
CA VAL A 276 -3.54 -3.92 19.79
C VAL A 276 -4.86 -3.26 20.20
N SER A 277 -5.08 -3.05 21.51
CA SER A 277 -6.20 -2.29 22.07
C SER A 277 -6.56 -1.10 21.17
N SER A 278 -7.81 -1.02 20.73
CA SER A 278 -8.26 -0.04 19.74
C SER A 278 -7.99 1.39 20.24
N LEU A 279 -7.07 2.08 19.57
CA LEU A 279 -6.85 3.52 19.74
C LEU A 279 -8.18 4.27 19.58
N SER A 280 -8.37 5.38 20.30
CA SER A 280 -9.52 6.25 20.07
C SER A 280 -9.47 6.85 18.65
N GLU A 281 -10.60 7.32 18.12
CA GLU A 281 -10.61 7.95 16.78
C GLU A 281 -9.67 9.17 16.71
N GLU A 282 -9.57 9.93 17.80
CA GLU A 282 -8.65 11.08 17.90
C GLU A 282 -7.18 10.63 17.91
N ASP A 283 -6.84 9.58 18.67
CA ASP A 283 -5.49 9.03 18.67
C ASP A 283 -5.10 8.44 17.32
N GLN A 284 -6.05 7.80 16.62
CA GLN A 284 -5.84 7.31 15.25
C GLN A 284 -5.59 8.47 14.28
N LYS A 285 -6.31 9.57 14.42
CA LYS A 285 -6.12 10.78 13.62
C LYS A 285 -4.76 11.39 13.86
N LEU A 286 -4.37 11.60 15.12
CA LEU A 286 -3.05 12.12 15.50
C LEU A 286 -1.93 11.23 14.97
N LEU A 287 -2.08 9.91 15.10
CA LEU A 287 -1.13 8.95 14.54
C LEU A 287 -1.01 9.08 13.02
N LEU A 288 -2.14 9.16 12.31
CA LEU A 288 -2.15 9.26 10.85
C LEU A 288 -1.46 10.55 10.37
N GLU A 289 -1.75 11.68 11.01
CA GLU A 289 -1.14 12.97 10.68
C GLU A 289 0.36 12.96 10.97
N GLU A 290 0.79 12.36 12.08
CA GLU A 290 2.22 12.22 12.38
C GLU A 290 2.94 11.31 11.38
N ILE A 291 2.29 10.21 10.93
CA ILE A 291 2.83 9.37 9.87
C ILE A 291 2.95 10.16 8.55
N ASP A 292 1.96 10.97 8.18
CA ASP A 292 2.05 11.86 7.02
C ASP A 292 3.26 12.81 7.12
N HIS A 293 3.50 13.39 8.30
CA HIS A 293 4.66 14.27 8.54
C HIS A 293 6.01 13.55 8.42
N LEU A 294 6.09 12.28 8.83
CA LEU A 294 7.33 11.49 8.77
C LEU A 294 7.58 10.85 7.40
N LEU A 295 6.55 10.69 6.57
CA LEU A 295 6.69 10.06 5.25
C LEU A 295 7.45 10.97 4.27
N PRO A 296 8.45 10.44 3.53
CA PRO A 296 9.18 11.21 2.53
C PRO A 296 8.26 11.63 1.36
N ILE A 297 8.55 12.79 0.75
CA ILE A 297 7.87 13.27 -0.46
C ILE A 297 8.72 12.87 -1.66
N GLN A 298 8.72 11.57 -2.01
CA GLN A 298 9.44 11.03 -3.16
C GLN A 298 8.64 9.90 -3.81
N LYS A 299 8.73 9.80 -5.15
CA LYS A 299 8.05 8.78 -5.95
C LYS A 299 8.62 7.38 -5.63
N GLY A 300 7.75 6.38 -5.47
CA GLY A 300 8.16 4.97 -5.43
C GLY A 300 8.67 4.43 -4.08
N LEU A 301 8.79 5.26 -3.04
CA LEU A 301 9.22 4.79 -1.71
C LEU A 301 8.12 4.09 -0.92
N VAL A 302 6.87 4.48 -1.14
CA VAL A 302 5.70 3.99 -0.41
C VAL A 302 4.75 3.35 -1.41
N PRO A 303 4.24 2.13 -1.15
CA PRO A 303 3.31 1.47 -2.08
C PRO A 303 2.04 2.32 -2.34
N THR A 304 1.66 2.50 -3.60
CA THR A 304 0.49 3.29 -4.01
C THR A 304 -0.80 2.86 -3.30
N LYS A 305 -1.04 1.55 -3.20
CA LYS A 305 -2.19 0.99 -2.47
C LYS A 305 -2.22 1.40 -0.99
N PHE A 306 -1.05 1.50 -0.36
CA PHE A 306 -0.97 1.95 1.03
C PHE A 306 -1.30 3.43 1.15
N LEU A 307 -0.80 4.30 0.26
CA LEU A 307 -1.15 5.72 0.27
C LEU A 307 -2.66 5.95 0.07
N PHE A 308 -3.29 5.24 -0.85
CA PHE A 308 -4.75 5.29 -1.01
C PHE A 308 -5.49 4.77 0.23
N GLY A 309 -4.98 3.71 0.87
CA GLY A 309 -5.50 3.23 2.15
C GLY A 309 -5.41 4.31 3.23
N LEU A 310 -4.26 4.97 3.34
CA LEU A 310 -4.01 6.04 4.31
C LEU A 310 -4.90 7.26 4.05
N LEU A 311 -5.06 7.67 2.78
CA LEU A 311 -5.97 8.75 2.38
C LEU A 311 -7.43 8.41 2.70
N LYS A 312 -7.87 7.17 2.41
CA LYS A 312 -9.22 6.70 2.78
C LYS A 312 -9.43 6.78 4.30
N THR A 313 -8.47 6.34 5.10
CA THR A 313 -8.51 6.47 6.56
C THR A 313 -8.51 7.94 7.01
N ALA A 314 -7.71 8.80 6.37
CA ALA A 314 -7.64 10.24 6.66
C ALA A 314 -8.99 10.94 6.43
N LEU A 315 -9.69 10.59 5.34
CA LEU A 315 -11.02 11.10 5.04
C LEU A 315 -12.07 10.64 6.05
N ILE A 316 -12.01 9.37 6.49
CA ILE A 316 -12.91 8.82 7.51
C ILE A 316 -12.70 9.53 8.86
N LEU A 317 -11.44 9.69 9.28
CA LEU A 317 -11.07 10.30 10.56
C LEU A 317 -11.12 11.84 10.54
N ARG A 318 -11.44 12.45 9.39
CA ARG A 318 -11.46 13.92 9.21
C ARG A 318 -10.13 14.55 9.64
N ALA A 319 -9.05 14.01 9.09
CA ALA A 319 -7.71 14.55 9.24
C ALA A 319 -7.61 16.00 8.72
N SER A 320 -6.56 16.70 9.12
CA SER A 320 -6.31 18.07 8.70
C SER A 320 -6.25 18.23 7.16
N PRO A 321 -6.70 19.36 6.60
CA PRO A 321 -6.64 19.60 5.16
C PRO A 321 -5.21 19.51 4.59
N SER A 322 -4.21 19.90 5.38
CA SER A 322 -2.80 19.76 5.03
C SER A 322 -2.38 18.30 4.88
N CYS A 323 -2.81 17.43 5.80
CA CYS A 323 -2.53 16.00 5.71
C CYS A 323 -3.16 15.39 4.45
N ILE A 324 -4.43 15.70 4.18
CA ILE A 324 -5.12 15.24 2.98
C ILE A 324 -4.39 15.70 1.71
N SER A 325 -4.03 16.99 1.63
CA SER A 325 -3.30 17.53 0.47
C SER A 325 -1.92 16.91 0.28
N ASN A 326 -1.18 16.66 1.37
CA ASN A 326 0.12 15.98 1.33
C ASN A 326 0.00 14.53 0.81
N LEU A 327 -1.05 13.81 1.23
CA LEU A 327 -1.32 12.45 0.74
C LEU A 327 -1.75 12.46 -0.73
N GLU A 328 -2.67 13.36 -1.12
CA GLU A 328 -3.08 13.56 -2.52
C GLU A 328 -1.87 13.87 -3.42
N LYS A 329 -0.97 14.75 -2.97
CA LYS A 329 0.27 15.07 -3.67
C LYS A 329 1.17 13.85 -3.86
N ARG A 330 1.42 13.05 -2.80
CA ARG A 330 2.24 11.83 -2.89
C ARG A 330 1.65 10.78 -3.81
N ILE A 331 0.32 10.62 -3.79
CA ILE A 331 -0.39 9.74 -4.73
C ILE A 331 -0.22 10.28 -6.16
N GLY A 332 -0.38 11.59 -6.36
CA GLY A 332 -0.15 12.27 -7.64
C GLY A 332 1.24 11.99 -8.22
N MET A 333 2.29 11.87 -7.40
CA MET A 333 3.65 11.54 -7.88
C MET A 333 3.76 10.16 -8.55
N GLN A 334 2.87 9.23 -8.20
CA GLN A 334 2.91 7.83 -8.65
C GLN A 334 1.55 7.33 -9.13
N PHE A 335 0.75 8.24 -9.68
CA PHE A 335 -0.62 7.96 -10.09
C PHE A 335 -0.68 6.96 -11.25
N ASP A 336 0.37 6.90 -12.07
CA ASP A 336 0.60 5.88 -13.10
C ASP A 336 0.62 4.43 -12.57
N GLN A 337 0.85 4.25 -11.27
CA GLN A 337 0.87 2.94 -10.60
C GLN A 337 -0.45 2.59 -9.91
N ALA A 338 -1.46 3.45 -9.98
CA ALA A 338 -2.75 3.24 -9.34
C ALA A 338 -3.65 2.29 -10.14
N THR A 339 -4.55 1.61 -9.44
CA THR A 339 -5.59 0.77 -10.05
C THR A 339 -6.94 1.45 -9.94
N LEU A 340 -7.89 1.06 -10.79
CA LEU A 340 -9.26 1.61 -10.75
C LEU A 340 -9.91 1.47 -9.37
N GLU A 341 -9.70 0.35 -8.67
CA GLU A 341 -10.21 0.13 -7.31
C GLU A 341 -9.66 1.12 -6.28
N ASP A 342 -8.44 1.61 -6.49
CA ASP A 342 -7.82 2.56 -5.58
C ASP A 342 -8.58 3.90 -5.60
N LEU A 343 -9.02 4.34 -6.79
CA LEU A 343 -9.75 5.60 -7.04
C LEU A 343 -11.19 5.58 -6.52
N LEU A 344 -11.79 4.41 -6.33
CA LEU A 344 -13.16 4.24 -5.81
C LEU A 344 -13.23 4.55 -4.31
N MET A 345 -12.99 5.81 -3.96
CA MET A 345 -13.07 6.36 -2.62
C MET A 345 -14.50 6.82 -2.33
N PRO A 346 -15.20 6.23 -1.35
CA PRO A 346 -16.54 6.68 -0.99
C PRO A 346 -16.52 8.14 -0.55
N ASN A 347 -17.62 8.84 -0.83
CA ASN A 347 -17.85 10.13 -0.20
C ASN A 347 -18.40 9.91 1.22
N PHE A 348 -17.86 10.62 2.20
CA PHE A 348 -18.23 10.51 3.63
C PHE A 348 -18.98 11.73 4.15
N SER A 349 -19.45 12.61 3.26
CA SER A 349 -20.32 13.72 3.59
C SER A 349 -21.73 13.23 3.92
N TYR A 350 -22.44 14.00 4.77
CA TYR A 350 -23.81 13.68 5.22
C TYR A 350 -24.89 14.26 4.27
N SER A 351 -24.49 14.94 3.20
CA SER A 351 -25.34 15.52 2.16
C SER A 351 -25.63 14.49 1.05
N MET A 352 -26.70 14.69 0.28
CA MET A 352 -26.94 13.95 -0.98
C MET A 352 -25.87 14.30 -2.03
N GLU A 353 -24.68 13.78 -1.83
CA GLU A 353 -23.53 13.93 -2.72
C GLU A 353 -23.32 12.65 -3.53
N THR A 354 -22.40 12.72 -4.48
CA THR A 354 -21.98 11.57 -5.29
C THR A 354 -21.48 10.43 -4.41
N LEU A 355 -21.69 9.19 -4.85
CA LEU A 355 -21.24 7.98 -4.15
C LEU A 355 -19.72 7.97 -3.94
N TYR A 356 -18.98 8.50 -4.91
CA TYR A 356 -17.52 8.59 -4.89
C TYR A 356 -17.03 10.03 -4.80
N ASN A 357 -15.86 10.22 -4.21
CA ASN A 357 -15.21 11.51 -4.07
C ASN A 357 -14.45 11.89 -5.35
N VAL A 358 -15.19 12.41 -6.34
CA VAL A 358 -14.64 12.84 -7.64
C VAL A 358 -13.64 14.00 -7.50
N GLU A 359 -13.86 14.90 -6.54
CA GLU A 359 -12.99 16.06 -6.32
C GLU A 359 -11.60 15.66 -5.82
N CYS A 360 -11.51 14.62 -4.98
CA CYS A 360 -10.25 14.06 -4.52
C CYS A 360 -9.44 13.47 -5.69
N VAL A 361 -10.09 12.70 -6.57
CA VAL A 361 -9.45 12.16 -7.79
C VAL A 361 -8.98 13.29 -8.72
N GLN A 362 -9.78 14.35 -8.86
CA GLN A 362 -9.40 15.53 -9.64
C GLN A 362 -8.13 16.20 -9.08
N ARG A 363 -8.04 16.44 -7.76
CA ARG A 363 -6.84 17.02 -7.13
C ARG A 363 -5.60 16.13 -7.28
N ILE A 364 -5.77 14.81 -7.17
CA ILE A 364 -4.68 13.85 -7.40
C ILE A 364 -4.18 13.94 -8.85
N LEU A 365 -5.09 14.01 -9.82
CA LEU A 365 -4.74 14.18 -11.24
C LEU A 365 -4.02 15.51 -11.49
N GLU A 366 -4.50 16.61 -10.90
CA GLU A 366 -3.83 17.93 -10.99
C GLU A 366 -2.39 17.87 -10.46
N HIS A 367 -2.16 17.19 -9.34
CA HIS A 367 -0.80 16.98 -8.83
C HIS A 367 0.08 16.14 -9.77
N PHE A 368 -0.46 15.09 -10.38
CA PHE A 368 0.26 14.29 -11.37
C PHE A 368 0.69 15.15 -12.58
N LEU A 369 -0.26 15.91 -13.16
CA LEU A 369 -0.02 16.75 -14.33
C LEU A 369 0.95 17.91 -14.04
N ALA A 370 0.91 18.49 -12.84
CA ALA A 370 1.83 19.54 -12.44
C ALA A 370 3.29 19.04 -12.35
N MET A 371 3.49 17.76 -12.02
CA MET A 371 4.83 17.17 -11.95
C MET A 371 5.39 16.77 -13.31
N ASP A 372 4.54 16.26 -14.19
CA ASP A 372 4.91 15.87 -15.55
C ASP A 372 5.45 17.07 -16.36
N GLN A 373 4.81 18.24 -16.19
CA GLN A 373 5.25 19.50 -16.78
C GLN A 373 6.60 20.00 -16.22
N GLY A 374 6.94 19.68 -14.97
CA GLY A 374 8.18 20.12 -14.32
C GLY A 374 9.43 19.31 -14.67
N THR A 375 9.27 18.14 -15.29
CA THR A 375 10.37 17.18 -15.58
C THR A 375 10.82 17.23 -17.05
N GLY A 376 10.45 18.29 -17.80
CA GLY A 376 10.89 18.50 -19.18
C GLY A 376 9.87 18.09 -20.26
N GLY A 377 8.59 17.94 -19.90
CA GLY A 377 7.50 17.76 -20.87
C GLY A 377 7.14 19.07 -21.58
N GLU A 378 8.05 19.62 -22.40
CA GLU A 378 7.61 20.54 -23.45
C GLU A 378 6.72 19.78 -24.44
N SER A 379 5.65 20.44 -24.90
CA SER A 379 4.72 19.92 -25.90
C SER A 379 5.51 19.25 -27.04
N PRO A 380 5.19 18.01 -27.45
CA PRO A 380 5.93 17.29 -28.49
C PRO A 380 5.57 17.88 -29.85
N CYS A 381 6.09 19.07 -30.13
CA CYS A 381 6.12 19.65 -31.44
C CYS A 381 7.43 19.23 -32.11
N SER A 382 7.30 18.23 -32.99
CA SER A 382 8.23 17.81 -34.05
C SER A 382 9.49 16.99 -33.66
N ILE A 383 9.56 15.80 -34.29
CA ILE A 383 10.73 14.95 -34.66
C ILE A 383 10.82 13.59 -33.93
N ASP A 384 10.78 12.54 -34.77
CA ASP A 384 11.07 11.08 -34.69
C ASP A 384 10.32 10.14 -33.70
N ASP A 385 9.63 9.15 -34.29
CA ASP A 385 8.58 8.29 -33.71
C ASP A 385 9.03 7.19 -32.70
N ASP A 386 10.31 6.80 -32.67
CA ASP A 386 10.73 5.58 -31.94
C ASP A 386 11.26 5.83 -30.51
N GLU A 387 11.80 7.01 -30.18
CA GLU A 387 12.30 7.32 -28.82
C GLU A 387 11.25 8.00 -27.90
N GLN A 388 10.19 8.59 -28.47
CA GLN A 388 9.12 9.27 -27.72
C GLN A 388 8.11 8.33 -27.04
N MET A 389 8.00 7.08 -27.50
CA MET A 389 7.03 6.13 -26.97
C MET A 389 7.29 5.75 -25.50
N MET A 390 8.54 5.87 -25.00
CA MET A 390 8.84 5.60 -23.58
C MET A 390 8.38 6.72 -22.63
N GLY A 391 8.42 7.99 -23.06
CA GLY A 391 8.06 9.15 -22.22
C GLY A 391 6.55 9.36 -22.03
N LEU A 392 5.73 8.95 -23.01
CA LEU A 392 4.27 9.10 -22.97
C LEU A 392 3.56 8.00 -22.16
N THR A 393 4.26 6.95 -21.76
CA THR A 393 3.63 5.79 -21.09
C THR A 393 2.91 6.14 -19.78
N PRO A 394 3.44 6.97 -18.85
CA PRO A 394 2.77 7.20 -17.57
C PRO A 394 1.50 8.04 -17.74
N ILE A 395 1.55 9.11 -18.54
CA ILE A 395 0.40 9.98 -18.77
C ILE A 395 -0.72 9.27 -19.54
N THR A 396 -0.38 8.41 -20.50
CA THR A 396 -1.39 7.57 -21.19
C THR A 396 -1.99 6.51 -20.26
N MET A 397 -1.22 5.92 -19.35
CA MET A 397 -1.77 5.03 -18.32
C MET A 397 -2.75 5.76 -17.41
N VAL A 398 -2.40 6.98 -16.97
CA VAL A 398 -3.29 7.83 -16.17
C VAL A 398 -4.55 8.24 -16.94
N ALA A 399 -4.44 8.61 -18.23
CA ALA A 399 -5.60 8.95 -19.05
C ALA A 399 -6.59 7.77 -19.15
N LYS A 400 -6.09 6.56 -19.43
CA LYS A 400 -6.91 5.33 -19.44
C LYS A 400 -7.56 5.05 -18.08
N LEU A 401 -6.84 5.31 -16.99
CA LEU A 401 -7.34 5.13 -15.64
C LEU A 401 -8.48 6.12 -15.31
N ILE A 402 -8.33 7.39 -15.72
CA ILE A 402 -9.36 8.42 -15.55
C ILE A 402 -10.59 8.12 -16.41
N ASP A 403 -10.42 7.71 -17.67
CA ASP A 403 -11.53 7.32 -18.53
C ASP A 403 -12.27 6.09 -17.97
N GLY A 404 -11.52 5.12 -17.41
CA GLY A 404 -12.07 4.00 -16.65
C GLY A 404 -12.88 4.45 -15.42
N TYR A 405 -12.33 5.38 -14.64
CA TYR A 405 -13.00 5.94 -13.47
C TYR A 405 -14.26 6.72 -13.84
N LEU A 406 -14.20 7.57 -14.88
CA LEU A 406 -15.35 8.31 -15.41
C LEU A 406 -16.48 7.35 -15.81
N ALA A 407 -16.17 6.22 -16.45
CA ALA A 407 -17.15 5.20 -16.79
C ALA A 407 -17.79 4.54 -15.56
N GLU A 408 -17.04 4.35 -14.46
CA GLU A 408 -17.57 3.78 -13.21
C GLU A 408 -18.44 4.75 -12.41
N VAL A 409 -18.12 6.05 -12.43
CA VAL A 409 -18.92 7.08 -11.72
C VAL A 409 -20.08 7.60 -12.56
N ALA A 410 -20.04 7.43 -13.89
CA ALA A 410 -21.07 7.89 -14.81
C ALA A 410 -22.52 7.40 -14.53
N PRO A 411 -22.76 6.22 -13.95
CA PRO A 411 -24.11 5.81 -13.56
C PRO A 411 -24.71 6.53 -12.36
N ASP A 412 -23.91 7.29 -11.60
CA ASP A 412 -24.37 8.01 -10.42
C ASP A 412 -25.23 9.22 -10.84
N VAL A 413 -26.53 9.17 -10.53
CA VAL A 413 -27.50 10.23 -10.85
C VAL A 413 -27.21 11.57 -10.17
N ASN A 414 -26.41 11.57 -9.10
CA ASN A 414 -26.00 12.78 -8.40
C ASN A 414 -24.74 13.42 -9.02
N LEU A 415 -24.10 12.76 -9.99
CA LEU A 415 -22.93 13.29 -10.68
C LEU A 415 -23.35 14.38 -11.66
N LYS A 416 -23.09 15.63 -11.27
CA LYS A 416 -23.40 16.80 -12.11
C LYS A 416 -22.53 16.82 -13.38
N LEU A 417 -23.13 17.25 -14.49
CA LEU A 417 -22.48 17.37 -15.80
C LEU A 417 -21.16 18.12 -15.73
N LEU A 418 -21.15 19.27 -15.04
CA LEU A 418 -19.94 20.10 -14.92
C LEU A 418 -18.80 19.34 -14.24
N LYS A 419 -19.07 18.54 -13.19
CA LYS A 419 -18.00 17.76 -12.52
C LYS A 419 -17.43 16.68 -13.44
N PHE A 420 -18.28 16.01 -14.21
CA PHE A 420 -17.85 15.04 -15.22
C PHE A 420 -16.98 15.72 -16.29
N GLN A 421 -17.45 16.84 -16.85
CA GLN A 421 -16.75 17.58 -17.89
C GLN A 421 -15.40 18.12 -17.42
N THR A 422 -15.34 18.72 -16.22
CA THR A 422 -14.10 19.24 -15.66
C THR A 422 -13.06 18.15 -15.54
N LEU A 423 -13.39 17.00 -14.95
CA LEU A 423 -12.45 15.89 -14.79
C LEU A 423 -11.99 15.30 -16.13
N ALA A 424 -12.91 15.12 -17.08
CA ALA A 424 -12.58 14.61 -18.41
C ALA A 424 -11.66 15.57 -19.18
N ALA A 425 -11.90 16.87 -19.09
CA ALA A 425 -11.13 17.93 -19.75
C ALA A 425 -9.78 18.22 -19.08
N SER A 426 -9.58 17.84 -17.81
CA SER A 426 -8.28 17.97 -17.13
C SER A 426 -7.18 17.12 -17.76
N VAL A 427 -7.53 16.03 -18.45
CA VAL A 427 -6.57 15.15 -19.14
C VAL A 427 -6.21 15.75 -20.51
N PRO A 428 -4.93 16.01 -20.82
CA PRO A 428 -4.50 16.57 -22.10
C PRO A 428 -4.85 15.69 -23.31
N GLU A 429 -5.06 16.31 -24.46
CA GLU A 429 -5.51 15.62 -25.68
C GLU A 429 -4.50 14.60 -26.24
N TYR A 430 -3.19 14.88 -26.07
CA TYR A 430 -2.11 13.98 -26.49
C TYR A 430 -1.96 12.75 -25.57
N ALA A 431 -2.52 12.81 -24.35
CA ALA A 431 -2.46 11.70 -23.40
C ALA A 431 -3.37 10.53 -23.80
N ARG A 432 -4.35 10.79 -24.68
CA ARG A 432 -5.28 9.80 -25.23
C ARG A 432 -4.91 9.46 -26.67
N PRO A 433 -4.22 8.33 -26.92
CA PRO A 433 -4.04 7.83 -28.28
C PRO A 433 -5.37 7.41 -28.92
N LEU A 434 -6.29 6.90 -28.10
CA LEU A 434 -7.64 6.51 -28.49
C LEU A 434 -8.65 7.05 -27.49
N ASP A 435 -9.79 7.50 -28.00
CA ASP A 435 -10.87 8.10 -27.19
C ASP A 435 -11.99 7.09 -26.86
N ASP A 436 -11.81 5.81 -27.18
CA ASP A 436 -12.78 4.73 -26.90
C ASP A 436 -13.23 4.69 -25.44
N GLY A 437 -12.28 4.88 -24.51
CA GLY A 437 -12.53 4.90 -23.07
C GLY A 437 -13.41 6.08 -22.66
N LEU A 438 -13.09 7.27 -23.16
CA LEU A 438 -13.85 8.49 -22.93
C LEU A 438 -15.25 8.41 -23.57
N TYR A 439 -15.35 7.90 -24.81
CA TYR A 439 -16.62 7.65 -25.48
C TYR A 439 -17.51 6.72 -24.66
N ARG A 440 -16.95 5.60 -24.16
CA ARG A 440 -17.68 4.67 -23.29
C ARG A 440 -18.21 5.36 -22.04
N ALA A 441 -17.39 6.19 -21.39
CA ALA A 441 -17.82 6.95 -20.22
C ALA A 441 -18.96 7.94 -20.55
N ILE A 442 -18.87 8.65 -21.66
CA ILE A 442 -19.90 9.56 -22.16
C ILE A 442 -21.20 8.80 -22.45
N ASP A 443 -21.15 7.67 -23.15
CA ASP A 443 -22.35 6.88 -23.44
C ASP A 443 -23.05 6.39 -22.17
N ILE A 444 -22.29 5.88 -21.20
CA ILE A 444 -22.83 5.46 -19.90
C ILE A 444 -23.47 6.65 -19.16
N TYR A 445 -22.82 7.82 -19.21
CA TYR A 445 -23.34 9.03 -18.58
C TYR A 445 -24.66 9.47 -19.22
N LEU A 446 -24.71 9.58 -20.55
CA LEU A 446 -25.93 9.91 -21.32
C LEU A 446 -27.06 8.91 -21.07
N LYS A 447 -26.73 7.62 -20.94
CA LYS A 447 -27.70 6.56 -20.64
C LYS A 447 -28.31 6.72 -19.25
N SER A 448 -27.50 7.10 -18.26
CA SER A 448 -27.94 7.25 -16.87
C SER A 448 -28.55 8.62 -16.56
N HIS A 449 -28.34 9.60 -17.44
CA HIS A 449 -28.82 10.98 -17.31
C HIS A 449 -29.73 11.41 -18.50
N PRO A 450 -30.89 10.74 -18.71
CA PRO A 450 -31.76 11.01 -19.85
C PRO A 450 -32.37 12.42 -19.88
N TRP A 451 -32.38 13.13 -18.74
CA TRP A 451 -32.91 14.50 -18.61
C TRP A 451 -31.98 15.58 -19.16
N LEU A 452 -30.76 15.25 -19.60
CA LEU A 452 -29.84 16.22 -20.20
C LEU A 452 -30.42 16.77 -21.52
N GLY A 453 -30.42 18.09 -21.65
CA GLY A 453 -30.86 18.79 -22.86
C GLY A 453 -29.88 18.61 -24.02
N GLU A 454 -30.34 18.88 -25.24
CA GLU A 454 -29.54 18.66 -26.47
C GLU A 454 -28.21 19.45 -26.46
N SER A 455 -28.23 20.70 -26.01
CA SER A 455 -27.01 21.53 -25.85
C SER A 455 -25.99 20.90 -24.90
N ASP A 456 -26.44 20.34 -23.78
CA ASP A 456 -25.57 19.69 -22.79
C ASP A 456 -24.96 18.40 -23.36
N ARG A 457 -25.74 17.62 -24.10
CA ARG A 457 -25.26 16.42 -24.79
C ARG A 457 -24.22 16.77 -25.84
N GLU A 458 -24.44 17.83 -26.61
CA GLU A 458 -23.46 18.33 -27.57
C GLU A 458 -22.17 18.78 -26.88
N GLN A 459 -22.27 19.54 -25.79
CA GLN A 459 -21.09 19.99 -25.05
C GLN A 459 -20.30 18.83 -24.48
N LEU A 460 -20.98 17.81 -23.95
CA LEU A 460 -20.34 16.60 -23.45
C LEU A 460 -19.62 15.84 -24.57
N CYS A 461 -20.27 15.66 -25.73
CA CYS A 461 -19.68 14.94 -26.87
C CYS A 461 -18.53 15.71 -27.54
N ARG A 462 -18.41 17.02 -27.34
CA ARG A 462 -17.26 17.80 -27.83
C ARG A 462 -15.93 17.47 -27.12
N LEU A 463 -15.97 16.75 -26.00
CA LEU A 463 -14.76 16.34 -25.27
C LEU A 463 -14.01 15.20 -25.94
N MET A 464 -14.67 14.42 -26.80
CA MET A 464 -14.03 13.33 -27.55
C MET A 464 -13.66 13.77 -28.97
N ASP A 465 -12.50 13.36 -29.43
CA ASP A 465 -12.08 13.45 -30.82
C ASP A 465 -12.54 12.20 -31.58
N CYS A 466 -13.52 12.38 -32.46
CA CYS A 466 -14.06 11.29 -33.29
C CYS A 466 -13.01 10.69 -34.24
N GLN A 467 -11.88 11.36 -34.49
CA GLN A 467 -10.77 10.80 -35.29
C GLN A 467 -10.00 9.73 -34.55
N LYS A 468 -9.96 9.82 -33.21
CA LYS A 468 -9.24 8.91 -32.31
C LYS A 468 -10.12 7.75 -31.82
N LEU A 469 -11.30 7.58 -32.40
CA LEU A 469 -12.14 6.42 -32.14
C LEU A 469 -11.66 5.24 -32.99
N SER A 470 -11.62 4.06 -32.37
CA SER A 470 -11.43 2.81 -33.10
C SER A 470 -12.62 2.51 -34.01
N LEU A 471 -12.43 1.63 -34.99
CA LEU A 471 -13.50 1.18 -35.88
C LEU A 471 -14.69 0.60 -35.09
N GLU A 472 -14.41 -0.17 -34.03
CA GLU A 472 -15.44 -0.74 -33.16
C GLU A 472 -16.23 0.37 -32.43
N ALA A 473 -15.53 1.36 -31.86
CA ALA A 473 -16.19 2.48 -31.20
C ALA A 473 -17.00 3.34 -32.18
N CYS A 474 -16.49 3.58 -33.39
CA CYS A 474 -17.19 4.28 -34.46
C CYS A 474 -18.50 3.58 -34.84
N THR A 475 -18.47 2.26 -35.08
CA THR A 475 -19.68 1.51 -35.43
C THR A 475 -20.74 1.55 -34.33
N HIS A 476 -20.33 1.46 -33.06
CA HIS A 476 -21.24 1.59 -31.92
C HIS A 476 -21.81 3.02 -31.83
N ALA A 477 -20.97 4.04 -31.99
CA ALA A 477 -21.38 5.44 -31.96
C ALA A 477 -22.32 5.82 -33.11
N ALA A 478 -22.11 5.29 -34.31
CA ALA A 478 -22.99 5.49 -35.46
C ALA A 478 -24.43 4.96 -35.23
N GLN A 479 -24.57 3.95 -34.37
CA GLN A 479 -25.86 3.32 -34.03
C GLN A 479 -26.46 3.87 -32.72
N ASN A 480 -25.77 4.81 -32.05
CA ASN A 480 -26.18 5.29 -30.74
C ASN A 480 -27.16 6.46 -30.84
N GLU A 481 -28.45 6.18 -30.65
CA GLU A 481 -29.54 7.16 -30.68
C GLU A 481 -29.45 8.25 -29.59
N ARG A 482 -28.58 8.09 -28.58
CA ARG A 482 -28.40 9.09 -27.51
C ARG A 482 -27.49 10.24 -27.93
N LEU A 483 -26.66 10.03 -28.95
CA LEU A 483 -25.73 11.04 -29.44
C LEU A 483 -26.45 12.08 -30.31
N PRO A 484 -26.05 13.36 -30.24
CA PRO A 484 -26.55 14.37 -31.18
C PRO A 484 -26.23 14.00 -32.63
N LEU A 485 -27.15 14.29 -33.56
CA LEU A 485 -27.00 13.96 -34.99
C LEU A 485 -25.70 14.49 -35.59
N ARG A 486 -25.25 15.68 -35.16
CA ARG A 486 -23.99 16.28 -35.61
C ARG A 486 -22.78 15.38 -35.31
N ILE A 487 -22.76 14.75 -34.14
CA ILE A 487 -21.68 13.85 -33.71
C ILE A 487 -21.74 12.55 -34.50
N ILE A 488 -22.94 11.99 -34.71
CA ILE A 488 -23.13 10.77 -35.51
C ILE A 488 -22.59 10.98 -36.94
N VAL A 489 -22.88 12.13 -37.57
CA VAL A 489 -22.37 12.46 -38.91
C VAL A 489 -20.83 12.56 -38.92
N GLN A 490 -20.22 13.14 -37.88
CA GLN A 490 -18.76 13.21 -37.76
C GLN A 490 -18.13 11.82 -37.61
N VAL A 491 -18.71 10.96 -36.77
CA VAL A 491 -18.26 9.57 -36.60
C VAL A 491 -18.34 8.81 -37.93
N LEU A 492 -19.47 8.88 -38.64
CA LEU A 492 -19.64 8.23 -39.94
C LEU A 492 -18.64 8.73 -41.00
N PHE A 493 -18.32 10.02 -40.97
CA PHE A 493 -17.33 10.61 -41.87
C PHE A 493 -15.93 10.02 -41.61
N PHE A 494 -15.49 9.96 -40.35
CA PHE A 494 -14.18 9.40 -40.00
C PHE A 494 -14.12 7.89 -40.17
N GLU A 495 -15.20 7.17 -39.90
CA GLU A 495 -15.32 5.74 -40.21
C GLU A 495 -15.11 5.49 -41.71
N GLN A 496 -15.78 6.25 -42.59
CA GLN A 496 -15.54 6.16 -44.03
C GLN A 496 -14.10 6.50 -44.42
N LEU A 497 -13.50 7.51 -43.78
CA LEU A 497 -12.12 7.89 -44.05
C LEU A 497 -11.13 6.78 -43.64
N GLN A 498 -11.27 6.21 -42.44
CA GLN A 498 -10.44 5.12 -41.93
C GLN A 498 -10.58 3.86 -42.81
N LEU A 499 -11.80 3.53 -43.26
CA LEU A 499 -12.04 2.42 -44.18
C LEU A 499 -11.35 2.66 -45.53
N ARG A 500 -11.48 3.87 -46.11
CA ARG A 500 -10.80 4.21 -47.37
C ARG A 500 -9.29 4.15 -47.25
N THR A 501 -8.72 4.68 -46.18
CA THR A 501 -7.27 4.64 -45.93
C THR A 501 -6.78 3.20 -45.75
N SER A 502 -7.52 2.36 -45.02
CA SER A 502 -7.18 0.94 -44.83
C SER A 502 -7.23 0.16 -46.15
N ILE A 503 -8.26 0.42 -46.96
CA ILE A 503 -8.41 -0.16 -48.31
C ILE A 503 -7.26 0.29 -49.23
N ALA A 504 -6.95 1.59 -49.26
CA ALA A 504 -5.85 2.13 -50.06
C ALA A 504 -4.48 1.57 -49.62
N GLY A 505 -4.26 1.43 -48.31
CA GLY A 505 -3.06 0.78 -47.76
C GLY A 505 -2.93 -0.68 -48.19
N CYS A 506 -4.03 -1.44 -48.24
CA CYS A 506 -4.04 -2.80 -48.78
C CYS A 506 -3.68 -2.83 -50.29
N PHE A 507 -4.12 -1.84 -51.06
CA PHE A 507 -3.77 -1.74 -52.49
C PHE A 507 -2.29 -1.39 -52.71
N LEU A 508 -1.71 -0.47 -51.92
CA LEU A 508 -0.29 -0.10 -52.02
C LEU A 508 0.66 -1.24 -51.58
N VAL A 509 0.25 -2.08 -50.62
CA VAL A 509 0.99 -3.31 -50.27
C VAL A 509 0.86 -4.36 -51.38
N SER A 510 -0.27 -4.40 -52.09
CA SER A 510 -0.51 -5.34 -53.20
C SER A 510 0.21 -4.96 -54.50
N GLU A 511 0.38 -3.66 -54.79
CA GLU A 511 1.12 -3.19 -55.99
C GLU A 511 2.63 -3.47 -55.92
N ASN A 512 3.21 -3.63 -54.72
CA ASN A 512 4.60 -4.05 -54.56
C ASN A 512 4.82 -5.56 -54.82
N LEU A 513 3.75 -6.34 -54.98
CA LEU A 513 3.81 -7.78 -55.28
C LEU A 513 3.62 -8.10 -56.77
N ASP A 514 3.16 -7.14 -57.59
CA ASP A 514 2.79 -7.38 -59.01
C ASP A 514 3.63 -6.58 -60.02
N GLY A 515 4.86 -6.22 -59.64
CA GLY A 515 5.82 -5.53 -60.50
C GLY A 515 6.53 -6.45 -61.50
N GLY A 516 5.79 -7.12 -62.39
CA GLY A 516 6.34 -7.99 -63.43
C GLY A 516 5.73 -7.79 -64.82
N SER A 517 6.44 -7.03 -65.68
CA SER A 517 6.35 -6.99 -67.17
C SER A 517 5.13 -6.26 -67.77
N ARG A 518 5.19 -5.26 -68.68
CA ARG A 518 6.16 -4.54 -69.57
C ARG A 518 5.44 -3.21 -69.96
N GLN A 519 6.05 -2.06 -70.32
CA GLN A 519 6.74 -1.82 -71.60
C GLN A 519 7.31 -0.36 -71.71
N LEU A 520 8.61 -0.25 -72.09
CA LEU A 520 9.35 0.82 -72.82
C LEU A 520 9.87 2.14 -72.14
N ARG A 521 11.15 2.08 -71.69
CA ARG A 521 12.35 2.89 -72.08
C ARG A 521 12.23 4.44 -72.16
N SER A 522 13.03 5.23 -71.42
CA SER A 522 14.48 5.43 -71.66
C SER A 522 15.22 6.22 -70.54
N GLY A 523 16.42 5.75 -70.15
CA GLY A 523 17.43 6.45 -69.31
C GLY A 523 18.50 5.48 -68.74
N PRO A 524 19.82 5.73 -68.83
CA PRO A 524 20.89 4.74 -68.56
C PRO A 524 21.36 4.70 -67.08
N PRO A 525 22.21 3.71 -66.70
CA PRO A 525 22.19 3.06 -65.38
C PRO A 525 23.32 3.52 -64.44
N ASN A 526 23.14 3.34 -63.12
CA ASN A 526 24.28 2.96 -62.28
C ASN A 526 23.92 2.13 -61.02
N GLU A 527 24.76 1.12 -60.81
CA GLU A 527 25.10 0.34 -59.60
C GLU A 527 24.03 -0.52 -58.88
N GLY A 528 24.11 -1.82 -59.18
CA GLY A 528 23.37 -2.90 -58.55
C GLY A 528 23.96 -3.36 -57.22
N GLY A 529 23.07 -3.55 -56.25
CA GLY A 529 23.33 -4.20 -54.97
C GLY A 529 22.06 -4.52 -54.16
N GLY A 530 20.95 -3.81 -54.39
CA GLY A 530 19.71 -3.98 -53.60
C GLY A 530 18.83 -5.18 -53.96
N TRP A 531 18.82 -5.62 -55.22
CA TRP A 531 17.87 -6.64 -55.70
C TRP A 531 18.08 -8.02 -55.04
N THR A 532 19.33 -8.40 -54.79
CA THR A 532 19.65 -9.71 -54.19
C THR A 532 19.33 -9.79 -52.70
N THR A 533 19.30 -8.65 -52.01
CA THR A 533 18.98 -8.58 -50.57
C THR A 533 17.47 -8.57 -50.36
N ALA A 534 16.73 -7.78 -51.15
CA ALA A 534 15.26 -7.76 -51.12
C ALA A 534 14.63 -9.10 -51.53
N VAL A 535 15.23 -9.84 -52.46
CA VAL A 535 14.75 -11.19 -52.84
C VAL A 535 14.99 -12.21 -51.71
N LYS A 536 16.11 -12.10 -50.99
CA LYS A 536 16.38 -12.98 -49.83
C LYS A 536 15.45 -12.68 -48.66
N GLU A 537 15.19 -11.42 -48.35
CA GLU A 537 14.26 -11.02 -47.29
C GLU A 537 12.81 -11.41 -47.61
N ASN A 538 12.38 -11.26 -48.87
CA ASN A 538 11.06 -11.74 -49.32
C ASN A 538 10.92 -13.27 -49.23
N GLN A 539 11.98 -14.02 -49.54
CA GLN A 539 11.98 -15.47 -49.39
C GLN A 539 11.86 -15.88 -47.91
N VAL A 540 12.55 -15.16 -47.01
CA VAL A 540 12.48 -15.39 -45.56
C VAL A 540 11.11 -15.03 -45.00
N LEU A 541 10.50 -13.91 -45.43
CA LEU A 541 9.14 -13.53 -45.03
C LEU A 541 8.10 -14.53 -45.53
N LYS A 542 8.23 -15.04 -46.76
CA LYS A 542 7.35 -16.08 -47.30
C LYS A 542 7.42 -17.37 -46.49
N VAL A 543 8.64 -17.81 -46.13
CA VAL A 543 8.84 -18.97 -45.25
C VAL A 543 8.28 -18.71 -43.85
N GLY A 544 8.40 -17.48 -43.33
CA GLY A 544 7.78 -17.05 -42.08
C GLY A 544 6.25 -17.10 -42.11
N MET A 545 5.63 -16.63 -43.19
CA MET A 545 4.17 -16.68 -43.38
C MET A 545 3.65 -18.11 -43.54
N ASP A 546 4.37 -18.96 -44.27
CA ASP A 546 4.01 -20.37 -44.42
C ASP A 546 4.15 -21.12 -43.08
N SER A 547 5.18 -20.81 -42.29
CA SER A 547 5.32 -21.33 -40.92
C SER A 547 4.20 -20.86 -40.00
N MET A 548 3.77 -19.59 -40.11
CA MET A 548 2.68 -19.04 -39.30
C MET A 548 1.33 -19.65 -39.71
N ARG A 549 1.11 -19.90 -41.00
CA ARG A 549 -0.08 -20.59 -41.53
C ARG A 549 -0.18 -22.02 -41.00
N VAL A 550 0.93 -22.76 -40.99
CA VAL A 550 0.97 -24.11 -40.41
C VAL A 550 0.63 -24.08 -38.92
N ARG A 551 1.20 -23.11 -38.17
CA ARG A 551 0.93 -22.94 -36.74
C ARG A 551 -0.53 -22.59 -36.44
N VAL A 552 -1.16 -21.76 -37.27
CA VAL A 552 -2.58 -21.44 -37.15
C VAL A 552 -3.44 -22.68 -37.43
N SER A 553 -3.14 -23.46 -38.46
CA SER A 553 -3.84 -24.73 -38.70
C SER A 553 -3.64 -25.77 -37.58
N GLU A 554 -2.46 -25.82 -36.96
CA GLU A 554 -2.21 -26.66 -35.78
C GLU A 554 -3.05 -26.19 -34.57
N LEU A 555 -3.10 -24.89 -34.31
CA LEU A 555 -3.92 -24.31 -33.24
C LEU A 555 -5.42 -24.49 -33.49
N GLU A 556 -5.89 -24.36 -34.73
CA GLU A 556 -7.28 -24.64 -35.11
C GLU A 556 -7.63 -26.11 -34.88
N LYS A 557 -6.69 -27.02 -35.15
CA LYS A 557 -6.83 -28.45 -34.88
C LYS A 557 -6.82 -28.76 -33.39
N GLU A 558 -5.99 -28.09 -32.59
CA GLU A 558 -6.00 -28.19 -31.13
C GLU A 558 -7.30 -27.66 -30.53
N CYS A 559 -7.80 -26.50 -30.99
CA CYS A 559 -9.09 -25.97 -30.61
C CYS A 559 -10.24 -26.93 -30.97
N SER A 560 -10.16 -27.59 -32.13
CA SER A 560 -11.14 -28.58 -32.55
C SER A 560 -11.09 -29.85 -31.70
N ASN A 561 -9.89 -30.32 -31.33
CA ASN A 561 -9.69 -31.45 -30.43
C ASN A 561 -10.18 -31.14 -29.01
N MET A 562 -9.87 -29.95 -28.50
CA MET A 562 -10.32 -29.48 -27.19
C MET A 562 -11.85 -29.34 -27.16
N ARG A 563 -12.46 -28.88 -28.25
CA ARG A 563 -13.93 -28.84 -28.39
C ARG A 563 -14.56 -30.24 -28.38
N GLN A 564 -13.92 -31.23 -29.01
CA GLN A 564 -14.36 -32.62 -28.96
C GLN A 564 -14.16 -33.26 -27.57
N GLU A 565 -13.06 -32.97 -26.88
CA GLU A 565 -12.79 -33.39 -25.49
C GLU A 565 -13.86 -32.85 -24.54
N ILE A 566 -14.19 -31.55 -24.64
CA ILE A 566 -15.25 -30.91 -23.85
C ILE A 566 -16.62 -31.58 -24.14
N GLN A 567 -16.89 -31.95 -25.40
CA GLN A 567 -18.10 -32.67 -25.78
C GLN A 567 -18.13 -34.12 -25.23
N LYS A 568 -16.99 -34.80 -25.19
CA LYS A 568 -16.85 -36.15 -24.59
C LYS A 568 -17.01 -36.13 -23.07
N LEU A 569 -16.51 -35.08 -22.41
CA LEU A 569 -16.67 -34.85 -20.96
C LEU A 569 -18.12 -34.50 -20.57
N GLY A 570 -18.92 -33.98 -21.50
CA GLY A 570 -20.36 -33.72 -21.31
C GLY A 570 -21.27 -34.95 -21.40
N GLY A 571 -20.72 -36.15 -21.69
CA GLY A 571 -21.50 -37.35 -22.02
C GLY A 571 -21.72 -38.39 -20.92
N ARG A 572 -21.18 -38.22 -19.70
CA ARG A 572 -21.37 -39.22 -18.62
C ARG A 572 -21.58 -38.57 -17.24
N SER A 573 -22.80 -38.78 -16.73
CA SER A 573 -23.21 -38.81 -15.31
C SER A 573 -23.35 -37.49 -14.52
N LYS A 574 -24.54 -37.35 -13.91
CA LYS A 574 -24.92 -36.40 -12.84
C LYS A 574 -24.02 -36.53 -11.60
N VAL A 575 -23.35 -35.44 -11.20
CA VAL A 575 -23.11 -35.00 -9.80
C VAL A 575 -22.89 -33.47 -9.84
N SER A 576 -23.92 -32.69 -9.47
CA SER A 576 -24.00 -31.84 -8.27
C SER A 576 -23.00 -30.67 -8.16
N THR A 577 -23.50 -29.49 -8.56
CA THR A 577 -23.49 -28.22 -7.81
C THR A 577 -22.15 -27.53 -7.47
N THR A 578 -21.52 -26.84 -8.43
CA THR A 578 -20.70 -25.63 -8.11
C THR A 578 -20.42 -24.66 -9.28
N TRP A 579 -21.24 -24.60 -10.33
CA TRP A 579 -21.06 -23.58 -11.39
C TRP A 579 -22.32 -22.79 -11.77
N GLY A 580 -23.39 -22.89 -10.98
CA GLY A 580 -24.70 -22.31 -11.28
C GLY A 580 -24.95 -20.86 -10.83
N ASN A 581 -24.02 -20.20 -10.14
CA ASN A 581 -24.32 -18.94 -9.44
C ASN A 581 -23.57 -17.68 -9.90
N VAL A 582 -22.84 -17.69 -11.02
CA VAL A 582 -22.17 -16.47 -11.52
C VAL A 582 -22.97 -15.76 -12.63
N SER A 583 -24.03 -16.35 -13.18
CA SER A 583 -24.76 -15.78 -14.34
C SER A 583 -26.10 -15.11 -14.02
N LYS A 584 -26.37 -14.71 -12.77
CA LYS A 584 -27.60 -13.96 -12.42
C LYS A 584 -27.38 -12.51 -11.99
N LYS A 585 -26.21 -11.90 -12.23
CA LYS A 585 -25.99 -10.47 -11.96
C LYS A 585 -25.53 -9.61 -13.14
N PHE A 586 -25.39 -10.17 -14.33
CA PHE A 586 -25.21 -9.38 -15.56
C PHE A 586 -26.16 -9.91 -16.64
N GLY A 587 -27.23 -9.16 -16.86
CA GLY A 587 -28.26 -9.44 -17.85
C GLY A 587 -27.81 -9.11 -19.27
N PHE A 588 -26.94 -9.93 -19.86
CA PHE A 588 -26.66 -9.90 -21.29
C PHE A 588 -27.02 -11.25 -21.92
N LYS A 589 -28.15 -11.28 -22.65
CA LYS A 589 -28.46 -12.36 -23.60
C LYS A 589 -27.62 -12.13 -24.85
N LEU A 590 -26.43 -12.72 -24.94
CA LEU A 590 -25.71 -12.82 -26.20
C LEU A 590 -26.24 -14.06 -26.96
N LYS A 591 -27.06 -13.84 -27.99
CA LYS A 591 -27.29 -14.86 -29.03
C LYS A 591 -26.05 -14.90 -29.91
N SER A 592 -25.25 -15.95 -29.76
CA SER A 592 -24.17 -16.27 -30.70
C SER A 592 -24.78 -16.75 -32.03
N GLN A 593 -24.82 -15.88 -33.04
CA GLN A 593 -25.05 -16.26 -34.42
C GLN A 593 -23.68 -16.41 -35.09
N MET A 594 -23.20 -17.65 -35.21
CA MET A 594 -21.94 -17.95 -35.89
C MET A 594 -22.22 -18.11 -37.39
N CYS A 595 -21.59 -17.28 -38.23
CA CYS A 595 -21.59 -17.46 -39.68
C CYS A 595 -20.60 -18.57 -40.06
N SER A 596 -21.08 -19.63 -40.70
CA SER A 596 -20.25 -20.57 -41.45
C SER A 596 -20.21 -20.11 -42.91
N ALA A 597 -19.03 -19.73 -43.40
CA ALA A 597 -18.79 -19.62 -44.84
C ALA A 597 -18.66 -21.04 -45.41
N GLN A 598 -19.47 -21.35 -46.43
CA GLN A 598 -19.41 -22.62 -47.16
C GLN A 598 -19.22 -22.30 -48.64
N GLU A 599 -18.04 -22.62 -49.18
CA GLU A 599 -17.74 -22.52 -50.61
C GLU A 599 -18.17 -23.81 -51.34
N GLY A 600 -18.98 -23.63 -52.39
CA GLY A 600 -18.87 -24.34 -53.67
C GLY A 600 -19.61 -25.67 -53.86
N SER A 601 -20.62 -25.69 -54.75
CA SER A 601 -20.57 -26.30 -56.11
C SER A 601 -21.96 -26.82 -56.59
N VAL A 602 -22.53 -26.24 -57.66
CA VAL A 602 -22.53 -26.65 -59.10
C VAL A 602 -23.80 -27.42 -59.57
N SER A 603 -24.60 -26.68 -60.36
CA SER A 603 -25.35 -27.06 -61.58
C SER A 603 -26.73 -27.78 -61.57
N LYS A 604 -27.68 -27.06 -62.19
CA LYS A 604 -28.61 -27.43 -63.29
C LYS A 604 -29.65 -28.55 -63.07
N ILE A 605 -30.95 -28.19 -63.16
CA ILE A 605 -31.89 -28.53 -64.26
C ILE A 605 -33.35 -28.15 -63.86
N ASN A 606 -34.06 -27.60 -64.85
CA ASN A 606 -35.47 -27.22 -64.98
C ASN A 606 -36.55 -27.99 -64.20
N GLY A 607 -37.65 -27.28 -63.88
CA GLY A 607 -38.99 -27.88 -63.75
C GLY A 607 -40.06 -26.97 -63.13
N LYS A 608 -41.01 -26.50 -63.95
CA LYS A 608 -42.26 -25.78 -63.63
C LYS A 608 -43.00 -26.29 -62.36
N ALA A 609 -43.66 -25.38 -61.62
CA ALA A 609 -45.12 -25.22 -61.64
C ALA A 609 -45.64 -24.23 -60.58
N ILE A 610 -46.61 -23.43 -61.02
CA ILE A 610 -47.44 -22.46 -60.30
C ILE A 610 -48.44 -23.16 -59.38
N LYS A 611 -48.72 -22.58 -58.19
CA LYS A 611 -50.10 -22.43 -57.67
C LYS A 611 -50.20 -21.45 -56.50
N GLU A 612 -50.94 -20.38 -56.75
CA GLU A 612 -51.69 -19.59 -55.77
C GLU A 612 -52.67 -20.48 -54.99
N ASP A 613 -52.96 -20.19 -53.72
CA ASP A 613 -54.25 -19.58 -53.34
C ASP A 613 -54.37 -19.24 -51.83
N LYS A 614 -54.84 -18.01 -51.61
CA LYS A 614 -55.86 -17.54 -50.64
C LYS A 614 -55.82 -17.94 -49.16
N ALA A 615 -55.54 -16.92 -48.35
CA ALA A 615 -56.45 -16.25 -47.40
C ALA A 615 -57.49 -17.09 -46.62
N LYS A 616 -57.47 -16.95 -45.29
CA LYS A 616 -58.69 -16.91 -44.46
C LYS A 616 -58.51 -15.99 -43.25
N VAL A 617 -59.26 -14.89 -43.28
CA VAL A 617 -59.66 -14.05 -42.14
C VAL A 617 -60.73 -14.79 -41.32
N LYS A 618 -60.69 -14.71 -39.99
CA LYS A 618 -61.91 -14.71 -39.15
C LYS A 618 -61.70 -14.11 -37.75
N TYR A 619 -62.20 -12.87 -37.63
CA TYR A 619 -63.08 -12.31 -36.60
C TYR A 619 -63.07 -12.76 -35.13
N GLY A 620 -62.97 -11.73 -34.25
CA GLY A 620 -63.78 -11.53 -33.04
C GLY A 620 -63.18 -12.07 -31.73
N ARG A 621 -63.31 -11.41 -30.57
CA ARG A 621 -64.35 -10.48 -30.12
C ARG A 621 -63.78 -9.62 -28.96
N LYS A 622 -64.25 -8.37 -28.88
CA LYS A 622 -64.04 -7.41 -27.78
C LYS A 622 -64.58 -7.93 -26.44
N HIS A 623 -63.96 -7.48 -25.33
CA HIS A 623 -64.69 -7.00 -24.15
C HIS A 623 -63.87 -5.92 -23.42
N GLU A 624 -64.31 -4.68 -23.55
CA GLU A 624 -64.13 -3.62 -22.56
C GLU A 624 -65.07 -3.90 -21.36
N LYS A 625 -64.61 -3.55 -20.16
CA LYS A 625 -65.43 -2.83 -19.17
C LYS A 625 -64.53 -2.19 -18.11
N ASN A 626 -64.50 -0.87 -18.17
CA ASN A 626 -64.07 0.02 -17.09
C ASN A 626 -65.27 0.35 -16.20
N LEU A 627 -64.96 0.57 -14.91
CA LEU A 627 -65.52 1.57 -13.98
C LEU A 627 -66.99 1.50 -13.51
N SER A 628 -67.15 1.49 -12.18
CA SER A 628 -68.12 2.32 -11.41
C SER A 628 -67.69 2.26 -9.92
N ILE A 629 -67.25 3.36 -9.27
CA ILE A 629 -67.98 4.54 -8.74
C ILE A 629 -68.48 4.32 -7.30
N ASP A 630 -67.97 5.14 -6.39
CA ASP A 630 -68.69 6.07 -5.48
C ASP A 630 -67.70 7.26 -5.28
N GLU A 631 -68.02 8.54 -5.46
CA GLU A 631 -69.29 9.27 -5.76
C GLU A 631 -69.10 10.27 -6.91
#